data_AF-D7EJD5-F1
#
_entry.id   AF-D7EJD5-F1
#
_cell.length_a   1.000
_cell.length_b   1.000
_cell.length_c   1.000
_cell.angle_alpha   90.00
_cell.angle_beta   90.00
_cell.angle_gamma   90.00
#
_symmetry.space_group_name_H-M   'P 1'
#
loop_
_entity.id
_entity.type
_entity.pdbx_description
1 polymer ?
#
loop_
_entity_poly.entity_id
_entity_poly.type
_entity_poly.pdbx_seq_one_letter_code
_entity_poly.pdbx_strand_id
1 'polypeptide(L)'
;MIGRLFASKTIFRRVLRPLYTLPKVRNTPKLFLVTSYPIFSKERSKDTMDNFDLHLKAACEKGEVAITQLMNSFRDHILETSKAYKECLQKQIEIIDEATKVGAMSAKWDELPEYRSIATDLSQQLNTFATTVHTLSEIAKNETLQYITQQQKQFKLIGKKTKELEKLLTNQMEEIKKLESKVLAKSRESIQKSK
;
A
#
# COMPACT_ATOMS: atom_id res chain seq x y z
N MET A 1 -56.90 -19.39 -34.26
CA MET A 1 -57.69 -19.87 -33.10
C MET A 1 -56.71 -20.41 -32.06
N ILE A 2 -56.82 -19.91 -30.82
CA ILE A 2 -56.52 -20.61 -29.55
C ILE A 2 -55.07 -21.14 -29.40
N GLY A 3 -54.27 -20.83 -28.38
CA GLY A 3 -54.54 -20.29 -27.06
C GLY A 3 -53.24 -20.41 -26.24
N ARG A 4 -53.15 -19.59 -25.19
CA ARG A 4 -52.00 -19.35 -24.32
C ARG A 4 -51.71 -20.51 -23.35
N LEU A 5 -50.57 -20.35 -22.65
CA LEU A 5 -50.32 -20.58 -21.20
C LEU A 5 -49.30 -21.68 -20.84
N PHE A 6 -48.19 -21.19 -20.26
CA PHE A 6 -47.35 -21.76 -19.18
C PHE A 6 -46.95 -23.24 -19.21
N ALA A 7 -45.64 -23.50 -19.14
CA ALA A 7 -45.12 -24.70 -18.50
C ALA A 7 -43.95 -24.34 -17.58
N SER A 8 -44.21 -24.54 -16.28
CA SER A 8 -43.34 -24.29 -15.14
C SER A 8 -42.44 -25.50 -14.85
N LYS A 9 -41.32 -25.18 -14.21
CA LYS A 9 -40.37 -25.96 -13.38
C LYS A 9 -40.69 -27.42 -12.98
N THR A 10 -39.57 -28.06 -12.59
CA THR A 10 -39.39 -29.14 -11.58
C THR A 10 -39.59 -30.58 -12.08
N ILE A 11 -38.51 -31.33 -12.37
CA ILE A 11 -37.56 -32.02 -11.45
C ILE A 11 -38.20 -33.25 -10.78
N PHE A 12 -37.42 -34.32 -10.70
CA PHE A 12 -37.29 -35.30 -9.60
C PHE A 12 -37.58 -36.76 -9.97
N ARG A 13 -36.62 -37.61 -9.58
CA ARG A 13 -36.67 -39.09 -9.44
C ARG A 13 -36.23 -39.94 -10.65
N ARG A 14 -34.92 -39.92 -10.95
CA ARG A 14 -34.21 -41.17 -11.26
C ARG A 14 -33.86 -41.84 -9.93
N VAL A 15 -34.81 -42.64 -9.45
CA VAL A 15 -34.78 -43.40 -8.20
C VAL A 15 -34.92 -44.87 -8.60
N LEU A 16 -33.96 -45.67 -8.13
CA LEU A 16 -34.01 -47.14 -7.91
C LEU A 16 -33.86 -48.11 -9.10
N ARG A 17 -32.88 -49.02 -8.93
CA ARG A 17 -32.58 -50.34 -9.58
C ARG A 17 -33.80 -51.31 -9.59
N PRO A 18 -33.73 -52.63 -9.97
CA PRO A 18 -32.71 -53.51 -10.63
C PRO A 18 -33.27 -54.45 -11.76
N LEU A 19 -32.43 -55.32 -12.35
CA LEU A 19 -32.61 -56.78 -12.59
C LEU A 19 -32.02 -57.29 -13.94
N TYR A 20 -30.95 -58.09 -13.81
CA TYR A 20 -30.53 -59.30 -14.56
C TYR A 20 -30.69 -59.41 -16.10
N THR A 21 -29.57 -59.68 -16.77
CA THR A 21 -29.25 -61.01 -17.35
C THR A 21 -27.80 -61.04 -17.87
N LEU A 22 -27.02 -62.03 -17.42
CA LEU A 22 -25.72 -62.39 -17.99
C LEU A 22 -25.89 -63.68 -18.81
N PRO A 23 -25.21 -63.82 -19.95
CA PRO A 23 -24.64 -65.10 -20.31
C PRO A 23 -23.10 -65.05 -20.28
N LYS A 24 -22.57 -66.20 -19.86
CA LYS A 24 -21.18 -66.50 -19.52
C LYS A 24 -20.24 -66.33 -20.71
N VAL A 25 -19.10 -65.68 -20.49
CA VAL A 25 -17.87 -65.98 -21.22
C VAL A 25 -16.80 -66.37 -20.20
N ARG A 26 -16.32 -67.60 -20.34
CA ARG A 26 -15.23 -68.20 -19.56
C ARG A 26 -13.90 -67.58 -19.99
N ASN A 27 -13.03 -67.40 -18.99
CA ASN A 27 -11.60 -67.16 -19.07
C ASN A 27 -11.13 -65.77 -19.51
N THR A 28 -11.01 -64.88 -18.53
CA THR A 28 -9.96 -63.87 -18.43
C THR A 28 -9.49 -63.80 -16.96
N PRO A 29 -8.20 -63.51 -16.70
CA PRO A 29 -7.57 -63.75 -15.40
C PRO A 29 -8.26 -62.97 -14.27
N LYS A 30 -8.32 -63.60 -13.08
CA LYS A 30 -8.81 -62.98 -11.84
C LYS A 30 -8.06 -61.67 -11.61
N LEU A 31 -8.71 -60.55 -11.90
CA LEU A 31 -8.44 -59.29 -11.23
C LEU A 31 -8.76 -59.51 -9.76
N PHE A 32 -7.75 -59.91 -9.00
CA PHE A 32 -7.77 -59.68 -7.56
C PHE A 32 -7.81 -58.16 -7.40
N LEU A 33 -8.98 -57.67 -7.03
CA LEU A 33 -9.13 -56.44 -6.28
C LEU A 33 -8.18 -56.56 -5.08
N VAL A 34 -6.96 -56.03 -5.21
CA VAL A 34 -6.12 -55.67 -4.08
C VAL A 34 -6.79 -54.48 -3.43
N THR A 35 -7.88 -54.74 -2.72
CA THR A 35 -8.43 -53.84 -1.71
C THR A 35 -7.53 -53.96 -0.49
N SER A 36 -6.34 -53.40 -0.59
CA SER A 36 -5.47 -53.12 0.53
C SER A 36 -4.49 -52.03 0.11
N TYR A 37 -5.02 -50.86 -0.24
CA TYR A 37 -4.29 -49.65 0.13
C TYR A 37 -4.40 -49.56 1.65
N PRO A 38 -3.30 -49.66 2.41
CA PRO A 38 -3.34 -49.20 3.78
C PRO A 38 -3.73 -47.72 3.73
N ILE A 39 -4.94 -47.46 4.21
CA ILE A 39 -5.36 -46.17 4.70
C ILE A 39 -4.27 -45.72 5.68
N PHE A 40 -3.71 -44.53 5.46
CA PHE A 40 -2.79 -43.83 6.37
C PHE A 40 -1.41 -44.49 6.62
N SER A 41 -0.38 -44.06 5.88
CA SER A 41 0.97 -43.98 6.45
C SER A 41 1.00 -42.77 7.40
N LYS A 42 0.73 -43.05 8.68
CA LYS A 42 0.81 -42.13 9.81
C LYS A 42 2.28 -41.84 10.14
N GLU A 43 2.98 -41.19 9.22
CA GLU A 43 4.35 -40.69 9.40
C GLU A 43 4.55 -39.47 8.48
N ARG A 44 3.69 -38.44 8.62
CA ARG A 44 4.13 -37.09 8.26
C ARG A 44 5.07 -36.67 9.38
N SER A 45 6.36 -36.77 9.11
CA SER A 45 7.40 -36.43 10.06
C SER A 45 7.18 -35.01 10.58
N LYS A 46 7.22 -34.89 11.90
CA LYS A 46 7.23 -33.63 12.63
C LYS A 46 8.22 -32.62 12.00
N ASP A 47 9.34 -33.16 11.53
CA ASP A 47 10.41 -32.48 10.78
C ASP A 47 9.94 -31.70 9.54
N THR A 48 8.91 -32.14 8.82
CA THR A 48 8.41 -31.39 7.64
C THR A 48 7.59 -30.17 8.04
N MET A 49 6.73 -30.27 9.06
CA MET A 49 5.98 -29.10 9.56
C MET A 49 6.89 -28.14 10.32
N ASP A 50 7.83 -28.65 11.11
CA ASP A 50 8.84 -27.84 11.79
C ASP A 50 9.71 -27.05 10.78
N ASN A 51 10.02 -27.64 9.62
CA ASN A 51 10.69 -26.94 8.52
C ASN A 51 9.81 -25.84 7.88
N PHE A 52 8.52 -26.10 7.65
CA PHE A 52 7.61 -25.08 7.11
C PHE A 52 7.44 -23.91 8.07
N ASP A 53 7.26 -24.16 9.36
CA ASP A 53 7.13 -23.12 10.38
C ASP A 53 8.43 -22.32 10.53
N LEU A 54 9.59 -22.97 10.44
CA LEU A 54 10.90 -22.32 10.41
C LEU A 54 11.04 -21.39 9.19
N HIS A 55 10.69 -21.87 8.00
CA HIS A 55 10.74 -21.08 6.77
C HIS A 55 9.76 -19.91 6.79
N LEU A 56 8.56 -20.12 7.33
CA LEU A 56 7.56 -19.07 7.49
C LEU A 56 8.08 -17.98 8.43
N LYS A 57 8.63 -18.37 9.58
CA LYS A 57 9.22 -17.43 10.54
C LYS A 57 10.40 -16.64 9.95
N ALA A 58 11.29 -17.32 9.23
CA ALA A 58 12.41 -16.65 8.54
C ALA A 58 11.93 -15.69 7.45
N ALA A 59 10.85 -16.02 6.74
CA ALA A 59 10.24 -15.12 5.75
C ALA A 59 9.62 -13.88 6.41
N CYS A 60 8.95 -14.05 7.57
CA CYS A 60 8.43 -12.95 8.37
C CYS A 60 9.53 -12.00 8.86
N GLU A 61 10.63 -12.55 9.38
CA GLU A 61 11.78 -11.76 9.86
C GLU A 61 12.43 -10.98 8.71
N LYS A 62 12.63 -11.60 7.55
CA LYS A 62 13.13 -10.91 6.35
C LYS A 62 12.17 -9.81 5.88
N GLY A 63 10.86 -10.08 5.92
CA GLY A 63 9.83 -9.10 5.57
C GLY A 63 9.83 -7.91 6.53
N GLU A 64 10.00 -8.14 7.83
CA GLU A 64 10.11 -7.09 8.84
C GLU A 64 11.31 -6.17 8.58
N VAL A 65 12.47 -6.75 8.27
CA VAL A 65 13.68 -5.99 7.92
C VAL A 65 13.45 -5.15 6.66
N ALA A 66 12.85 -5.75 5.62
CA ALA A 66 12.57 -5.05 4.37
C ALA A 66 11.59 -3.87 4.57
N ILE A 67 10.50 -4.07 5.32
CA ILE A 67 9.54 -3.00 5.63
C ILE A 67 10.21 -1.89 6.46
N THR A 68 11.04 -2.27 7.43
CA THR A 68 11.78 -1.34 8.28
C THR A 68 12.74 -0.48 7.46
N GLN A 69 13.46 -1.08 6.50
CA GLN A 69 14.34 -0.38 5.56
C GLN A 69 13.56 0.54 4.64
N LEU A 70 12.43 0.07 4.10
CA LEU A 70 11.56 0.89 3.26
C LEU A 70 11.05 2.12 4.02
N MET A 71 10.60 1.97 5.26
CA MET A 71 10.16 3.09 6.10
C MET A 71 11.29 4.08 6.43
N ASN A 72 12.52 3.60 6.61
CA ASN A 72 13.68 4.47 6.80
C ASN A 72 14.02 5.23 5.52
N SER A 73 14.06 4.56 4.37
CA SER A 73 14.23 5.23 3.08
C SER A 73 13.16 6.29 2.87
N PHE A 74 11.91 5.96 3.19
CA PHE A 74 10.79 6.89 3.08
C PHE A 74 10.95 8.12 3.97
N ARG A 75 11.44 7.92 5.21
CA ARG A 75 11.80 9.02 6.11
C ARG A 75 12.83 9.96 5.48
N ASP A 76 13.88 9.39 4.90
CA ASP A 76 14.97 10.16 4.31
C ASP A 76 14.47 10.99 3.11
N HIS A 77 13.63 10.39 2.26
CA HIS A 77 13.02 11.08 1.12
C HIS A 77 12.08 12.21 1.57
N ILE A 78 11.29 12.03 2.64
CA ILE A 78 10.47 13.12 3.20
C ILE A 78 11.37 14.27 3.64
N LEU A 79 12.45 13.99 4.36
CA LEU A 79 13.36 15.02 4.87
C LEU A 79 14.05 15.77 3.74
N GLU A 80 14.53 15.05 2.73
CA GLU A 80 15.18 15.64 1.55
C GLU A 80 14.21 16.52 0.76
N THR A 81 13.00 16.01 0.47
CA THR A 81 11.96 16.77 -0.25
C THR A 81 11.52 17.99 0.55
N SER A 82 11.37 17.86 1.88
CA SER A 82 11.03 18.97 2.76
C SER A 82 12.13 20.02 2.77
N LYS A 83 13.40 19.62 2.79
CA LYS A 83 14.54 20.53 2.73
C LYS A 83 14.58 21.28 1.39
N ALA A 84 14.47 20.56 0.28
CA ALA A 84 14.41 21.16 -1.06
C ALA A 84 13.26 22.16 -1.18
N TYR A 85 12.09 21.85 -0.59
CA TYR A 85 10.96 22.76 -0.63
C TYR A 85 11.21 24.04 0.19
N LYS A 86 11.79 23.91 1.40
CA LYS A 86 12.17 25.07 2.21
C LYS A 86 13.19 25.97 1.50
N GLU A 87 14.21 25.38 0.89
CA GLU A 87 15.21 26.12 0.12
C GLU A 87 14.58 26.82 -1.09
N CYS A 88 13.65 26.17 -1.78
CA CYS A 88 12.89 26.76 -2.87
C CYS A 88 12.05 27.97 -2.39
N LEU A 89 11.35 27.85 -1.25
CA LEU A 89 10.58 28.96 -0.68
C LEU A 89 11.47 30.11 -0.22
N GLN A 90 12.64 29.82 0.35
CA GLN A 90 13.63 30.84 0.72
C GLN A 90 14.14 31.60 -0.49
N LYS A 91 14.49 30.91 -1.58
CA LYS A 91 14.87 31.55 -2.85
C LYS A 91 13.77 32.43 -3.43
N GLN A 92 12.51 32.02 -3.33
CA GLN A 92 11.39 32.88 -3.74
C GLN A 92 11.33 34.17 -2.91
N ILE A 93 11.59 34.11 -1.60
CA ILE A 93 11.64 35.31 -0.73
C ILE A 93 12.79 36.22 -1.16
N GLU A 94 13.97 35.67 -1.41
CA GLU A 94 15.15 36.42 -1.84
C GLU A 94 14.90 37.13 -3.18
N ILE A 95 14.35 36.42 -4.17
CA ILE A 95 13.99 36.99 -5.47
C ILE A 95 12.99 38.13 -5.29
N ILE A 96 11.95 37.95 -4.48
CA ILE A 96 10.96 39.01 -4.21
C ILE A 96 11.63 40.22 -3.55
N ASP A 97 12.48 40.03 -2.55
CA ASP A 97 13.14 41.11 -1.84
C ASP A 97 14.13 41.87 -2.75
N GLU A 98 14.90 41.18 -3.58
CA GLU A 98 15.82 41.77 -4.56
C GLU A 98 15.06 42.52 -5.65
N ALA A 99 14.05 41.89 -6.25
CA ALA A 99 13.27 42.49 -7.31
C ALA A 99 12.50 43.73 -6.82
N THR A 100 12.02 43.72 -5.57
CA THR A 100 11.37 44.88 -4.95
C THR A 100 12.34 46.05 -4.72
N LYS A 101 13.62 45.80 -4.41
CA LYS A 101 14.64 46.86 -4.26
C LYS A 101 15.00 47.52 -5.58
N VAL A 102 15.06 46.74 -6.66
CA VAL A 102 15.40 47.24 -8.01
C VAL A 102 14.20 47.92 -8.67
N GLY A 103 12.99 47.41 -8.41
CA GLY A 103 11.73 47.96 -8.94
C GLY A 103 11.00 47.00 -9.88
N ALA A 104 9.86 47.45 -10.40
CA ALA A 104 8.93 46.60 -11.17
C ALA A 104 9.50 46.05 -12.50
N MET A 105 10.55 46.67 -13.05
CA MET A 105 11.21 46.25 -14.30
C MET A 105 12.43 45.34 -14.07
N SER A 106 12.61 44.82 -12.86
CA SER A 106 13.72 43.91 -12.57
C SER A 106 13.56 42.59 -13.32
N ALA A 107 14.59 42.16 -14.06
CA ALA A 107 14.67 40.84 -14.66
C ALA A 107 14.58 39.68 -13.64
N LYS A 108 14.79 39.98 -12.34
CA LYS A 108 14.59 39.01 -11.25
C LYS A 108 13.15 38.51 -11.14
N TRP A 109 12.16 39.30 -11.58
CA TRP A 109 10.78 38.82 -11.62
C TRP A 109 10.59 37.64 -12.58
N ASP A 110 11.43 37.50 -13.60
CA ASP A 110 11.36 36.42 -14.58
C ASP A 110 11.86 35.07 -14.03
N GLU A 111 12.67 35.07 -12.97
CA GLU A 111 13.15 33.86 -12.28
C GLU A 111 12.04 33.26 -11.38
N LEU A 112 11.08 34.07 -10.94
CA LEU A 112 10.07 33.67 -9.94
C LEU A 112 9.10 32.55 -10.39
N PRO A 113 8.60 32.52 -11.65
CA PRO A 113 7.70 31.47 -12.12
C PRO A 113 8.31 30.06 -12.05
N GLU A 114 9.60 29.92 -12.35
CA GLU A 114 10.30 28.63 -12.30
C GLU A 114 10.28 28.06 -10.88
N TYR A 115 10.67 28.86 -9.89
CA TYR A 115 10.63 28.45 -8.49
C TYR A 115 9.21 28.19 -7.98
N ARG A 116 8.19 28.86 -8.52
CA ARG A 116 6.77 28.55 -8.19
C ARG A 116 6.34 27.20 -8.75
N SER A 117 6.79 26.83 -9.94
CA SER A 117 6.54 25.50 -10.52
C SER A 117 7.18 24.43 -9.65
N ILE A 118 8.47 24.58 -9.32
CA ILE A 118 9.22 23.64 -8.48
C ILE A 118 8.55 23.48 -7.09
N ALA A 119 8.13 24.59 -6.47
CA ALA A 119 7.39 24.56 -5.22
C ALA A 119 6.07 23.77 -5.30
N THR A 120 5.36 23.89 -6.42
CA THR A 120 4.10 23.16 -6.65
C THR A 120 4.36 21.66 -6.76
N ASP A 121 5.38 21.25 -7.51
CA ASP A 121 5.76 19.85 -7.67
C ASP A 121 6.21 19.23 -6.33
N LEU A 122 7.03 19.95 -5.56
CA LEU A 122 7.49 19.50 -4.25
C LEU A 122 6.33 19.38 -3.24
N SER A 123 5.36 20.31 -3.29
CA SER A 123 4.14 20.22 -2.48
C SER A 123 3.32 18.98 -2.84
N GLN A 124 3.18 18.67 -4.13
CA GLN A 124 2.47 17.46 -4.59
C GLN A 124 3.19 16.17 -4.17
N GLN A 125 4.52 16.14 -4.22
CA GLN A 125 5.32 15.00 -3.72
C GLN A 125 5.11 14.78 -2.23
N LEU A 126 5.13 15.84 -1.41
CA LEU A 126 4.85 15.73 0.03
C LEU A 126 3.43 15.23 0.32
N ASN A 127 2.43 15.66 -0.45
CA ASN A 127 1.06 15.16 -0.32
C ASN A 127 0.94 13.67 -0.70
N THR A 128 1.70 13.24 -1.71
CA THR A 128 1.80 11.83 -2.09
C THR A 128 2.42 11.02 -0.94
N PHE A 129 3.46 11.56 -0.30
CA PHE A 129 4.04 10.92 0.88
C PHE A 129 3.06 10.83 2.04
N ALA A 130 2.31 11.91 2.32
CA ALA A 130 1.28 11.92 3.36
C ALA A 130 0.23 10.81 3.15
N THR A 131 -0.23 10.66 1.90
CA THR A 131 -1.21 9.64 1.52
C THR A 131 -0.63 8.23 1.71
N THR A 132 0.61 8.01 1.28
CA THR A 132 1.28 6.72 1.43
C THR A 132 1.47 6.33 2.90
N VAL A 133 1.88 7.27 3.76
CA VAL A 133 1.99 7.04 5.20
C VAL A 133 0.63 6.70 5.80
N HIS A 134 -0.42 7.42 5.40
CA HIS A 134 -1.77 7.14 5.85
C HIS A 134 -2.22 5.72 5.46
N THR A 135 -1.98 5.30 4.22
CA THR A 135 -2.27 3.93 3.78
C THR A 135 -1.50 2.89 4.60
N LEU A 136 -0.21 3.12 4.87
CA LEU A 136 0.58 2.23 5.74
C LEU A 136 0.03 2.17 7.16
N SER A 137 -0.46 3.29 7.69
CA SER A 137 -1.12 3.39 8.99
C SER A 137 -2.39 2.53 9.05
N GLU A 138 -3.23 2.59 8.01
CA GLU A 138 -4.47 1.80 7.93
C GLU A 138 -4.18 0.29 7.77
N ILE A 139 -3.18 -0.08 6.97
CA ILE A 139 -2.72 -1.47 6.88
C ILE A 139 -2.21 -1.96 8.23
N ALA A 140 -1.43 -1.14 8.95
CA ALA A 140 -0.90 -1.50 10.25
C ALA A 140 -2.01 -1.71 11.31
N LYS A 141 -3.12 -0.97 11.22
CA LYS A 141 -4.27 -1.07 12.13
C LYS A 141 -5.25 -2.18 11.76
N ASN A 142 -5.13 -2.78 10.58
CA ASN A 142 -6.10 -3.77 10.11
C ASN A 142 -6.06 -5.05 10.97
N GLU A 143 -7.07 -5.20 11.83
CA GLU A 143 -7.20 -6.33 12.77
C GLU A 143 -7.36 -7.68 12.05
N THR A 144 -7.97 -7.69 10.86
CA THR A 144 -8.15 -8.92 10.07
C THR A 144 -6.80 -9.44 9.56
N LEU A 145 -5.93 -8.55 9.07
CA LEU A 145 -4.59 -8.92 8.65
C LEU A 145 -3.74 -9.39 9.84
N GLN A 146 -3.85 -8.73 11.00
CA GLN A 146 -3.14 -9.14 12.21
C GLN A 146 -3.59 -10.53 12.70
N TYR A 147 -4.88 -10.83 12.62
CA TYR A 147 -5.45 -12.11 13.02
C TYR A 147 -5.03 -13.25 12.07
N ILE A 148 -5.13 -13.03 10.75
CA ILE A 148 -4.78 -14.04 9.73
C ILE A 148 -3.29 -14.36 9.74
N THR A 149 -2.44 -13.33 9.84
CA THR A 149 -0.99 -13.51 9.78
C THR A 149 -0.37 -13.98 11.10
N GLN A 150 -1.10 -13.86 12.22
CA GLN A 150 -0.61 -14.11 13.58
C GLN A 150 0.67 -13.32 13.93
N GLN A 151 0.99 -12.25 13.17
CA GLN A 151 2.22 -11.46 13.27
C GLN A 151 2.03 -10.18 14.10
N GLN A 152 1.36 -10.26 15.25
CA GLN A 152 1.05 -9.09 16.08
C GLN A 152 2.28 -8.25 16.47
N LYS A 153 3.45 -8.87 16.62
CA LYS A 153 4.70 -8.16 16.98
C LYS A 153 5.16 -7.25 15.84
N GLN A 154 5.15 -7.74 14.61
CA GLN A 154 5.57 -7.01 13.41
C GLN A 154 4.63 -5.85 13.13
N PHE A 155 3.31 -6.08 13.18
CA PHE A 155 2.31 -5.02 13.00
C PHE A 155 2.40 -3.92 14.07
N LYS A 156 2.75 -4.27 15.32
CA LYS A 156 3.03 -3.28 16.37
C LYS A 156 4.27 -2.44 16.07
N LEU A 157 5.33 -3.02 15.53
CA LEU A 157 6.54 -2.28 15.14
C LEU A 157 6.25 -1.33 13.98
N ILE A 158 5.61 -1.84 12.93
CA ILE A 158 5.14 -1.06 11.77
C ILE A 158 4.27 0.11 12.24
N GLY A 159 3.30 -0.15 13.12
CA GLY A 159 2.42 0.86 13.68
C GLY A 159 3.12 1.94 14.54
N LYS A 160 4.26 1.62 15.17
CA LYS A 160 5.08 2.63 15.86
C LYS A 160 5.82 3.51 14.84
N LYS A 161 6.46 2.90 13.85
CA LYS A 161 7.20 3.62 12.81
C LYS A 161 6.29 4.50 11.95
N THR A 162 5.08 4.05 11.62
CA THR A 162 4.12 4.90 10.89
C THR A 162 3.74 6.13 11.70
N LYS A 163 3.49 6.01 13.01
CA LYS A 163 3.23 7.16 13.88
C LYS A 163 4.40 8.13 13.96
N GLU A 164 5.64 7.62 13.96
CA GLU A 164 6.83 8.47 13.91
C GLU A 164 6.93 9.23 12.58
N LEU A 165 6.64 8.56 11.45
CA LEU A 165 6.59 9.16 10.12
C LEU A 165 5.46 10.20 10.01
N GLU A 166 4.27 9.92 10.53
CA GLU A 166 3.14 10.86 10.57
C GLU A 166 3.53 12.13 11.30
N LYS A 167 4.10 12.02 12.52
CA LYS A 167 4.56 13.18 13.30
C LYS A 167 5.65 13.97 12.60
N LEU A 168 6.60 13.28 11.96
CA LEU A 168 7.66 13.95 11.22
C LEU A 168 7.07 14.75 10.06
N LEU A 169 6.18 14.14 9.29
CA LEU A 169 5.53 14.78 8.14
C LEU A 169 4.68 15.97 8.57
N THR A 170 3.89 15.86 9.65
CA THR A 170 3.10 17.00 10.17
C THR A 170 4.01 18.16 10.59
N ASN A 171 5.11 17.88 11.30
CA ASN A 171 6.05 18.91 11.73
C ASN A 171 6.70 19.61 10.53
N GLN A 172 7.14 18.86 9.51
CA GLN A 172 7.73 19.44 8.30
C GLN A 172 6.71 20.28 7.53
N MET A 173 5.46 19.81 7.38
CA MET A 173 4.40 20.55 6.70
C MET A 173 4.03 21.85 7.44
N GLU A 174 4.03 21.86 8.77
CA GLU A 174 3.79 23.08 9.55
C GLU A 174 4.89 24.12 9.35
N GLU A 175 6.16 23.70 9.32
CA GLU A 175 7.28 24.60 9.04
C GLU A 175 7.21 25.16 7.62
N ILE A 176 6.85 24.34 6.64
CA ILE A 176 6.66 24.75 5.25
C ILE A 176 5.51 25.77 5.15
N LYS A 177 4.37 25.54 5.79
CA LYS A 177 3.24 26.50 5.84
C LYS A 177 3.64 27.86 6.42
N LYS A 178 4.53 27.87 7.42
CA LYS A 178 5.09 29.12 7.96
C LYS A 178 5.95 29.86 6.94
N LEU A 179 6.66 29.16 6.05
CA LEU A 179 7.42 29.79 4.97
C LEU A 179 6.52 30.24 3.82
N GLU A 180 5.52 29.44 3.43
CA GLU A 180 4.52 29.82 2.43
C GLU A 180 3.81 31.13 2.82
N SER A 181 3.39 31.24 4.09
CA SER A 181 2.77 32.48 4.57
C SER A 181 3.73 33.69 4.54
N LYS A 182 5.03 33.48 4.78
CA LYS A 182 6.06 34.53 4.62
C LYS A 182 6.24 34.94 3.16
N VAL A 183 6.29 34.00 2.22
CA VAL A 183 6.34 34.29 0.78
C VAL A 183 5.15 35.14 0.37
N LEU A 184 3.94 34.78 0.81
CA LEU A 184 2.72 35.53 0.53
C LEU A 184 2.75 36.95 1.14
N ALA A 185 3.23 37.09 2.38
CA ALA A 185 3.38 38.39 3.03
C ALA A 185 4.33 39.31 2.24
N LYS A 186 5.52 38.80 1.89
CA LYS A 186 6.51 39.51 1.08
C LYS A 186 5.99 39.88 -0.30
N SER A 187 5.28 38.98 -0.96
CA SER A 187 4.65 39.27 -2.25
C SER A 187 3.55 40.34 -2.14
N ARG A 188 2.87 40.48 -1.00
CA ARG A 188 1.89 41.56 -0.79
C ARG A 188 2.58 42.90 -0.55
N GLU A 189 3.64 42.90 0.25
CA GLU A 189 4.46 44.10 0.51
C GLU A 189 5.09 44.65 -0.77
N SER A 190 5.58 43.78 -1.67
CA SER A 190 6.16 44.22 -2.93
C SER A 190 5.14 44.93 -3.83
N ILE A 191 3.91 44.40 -3.92
CA ILE A 191 2.81 45.00 -4.68
C ILE A 191 2.39 46.35 -4.08
N GLN A 192 2.41 46.51 -2.76
CA GLN A 192 2.10 47.77 -2.10
C GLN A 192 3.18 48.83 -2.35
N LYS A 193 4.46 48.44 -2.39
CA LYS A 193 5.59 49.34 -2.66
C LYS A 193 5.73 49.74 -4.14
N SER A 194 5.17 48.95 -5.05
CA SER A 194 5.17 49.26 -6.48
C SER A 194 4.03 50.17 -6.93
N LYS A 195 3.11 50.55 -6.03
CA LYS A 195 2.06 51.56 -6.25
C LYS A 195 2.53 52.93 -5.80
#